data_AF-A0A926LDF3-F1
#
_entry.id   AF-A0A926LDF3-F1
#
_cell.length_a   1.000
_cell.length_b   1.000
_cell.length_c   1.000
_cell.angle_alpha   90.00
_cell.angle_beta   90.00
_cell.angle_gamma   90.00
#
_symmetry.space_group_name_H-M   'P 1'
#
loop_
_entity.id
_entity.type
_entity.pdbx_description
1 polymer ?
#
loop_
_entity_poly.entity_id
_entity_poly.type
_entity_poly.pdbx_seq_one_letter_code
_entity_poly.pdbx_strand_id
1 'polypeptide(L)'
;MPKGIVLLATREGWRHSVLTAEGGMLCGRLAEVPVNAGPAEAMAAAAAMVVGLAHDFHEARVDVTWEPPREPRSWTARVTVASTPPNTCG
;
A
#
# COMPACT_ATOMS: atom_id res chain seq x y z
N MET A 1 -11.34 -6.05 -1.63
CA MET A 1 -10.00 -6.19 -2.26
C MET A 1 -9.29 -4.83 -2.36
N PRO A 2 -8.04 -4.65 -1.88
CA PRO A 2 -7.28 -3.41 -2.10
C PRO A 2 -7.00 -3.15 -3.58
N LYS A 3 -7.21 -1.90 -4.02
CA LYS A 3 -7.00 -1.46 -5.41
C LYS A 3 -5.98 -0.31 -5.51
N GLY A 4 -5.83 0.46 -4.43
CA GLY A 4 -4.88 1.56 -4.39
C GLY A 4 -4.58 1.97 -2.95
N ILE A 5 -3.54 2.77 -2.80
CA ILE A 5 -3.20 3.41 -1.53
C ILE A 5 -2.68 4.81 -1.78
N VAL A 6 -3.11 5.75 -0.94
CA VAL A 6 -2.52 7.08 -0.82
C VAL A 6 -1.80 7.16 0.51
N LEU A 7 -0.56 7.63 0.48
CA LEU A 7 0.30 7.85 1.63
C LEU A 7 0.59 9.35 1.76
N LEU A 8 0.36 9.90 2.95
CA LEU A 8 0.51 11.32 3.24
C LEU A 8 1.49 11.53 4.40
N ALA A 9 2.52 12.34 4.16
CA ALA A 9 3.42 12.82 5.22
C ALA A 9 2.76 13.97 5.99
N THR A 10 2.65 13.82 7.31
CA THR A 10 2.16 14.85 8.23
C THR A 10 3.20 15.14 9.30
N ARG A 11 3.03 16.25 10.04
CA ARG A 11 3.90 16.58 11.18
C ARG A 11 3.85 15.54 12.30
N GLU A 12 2.78 14.77 12.38
CA GLU A 12 2.56 13.73 13.39
C GLU A 12 2.91 12.32 12.89
N GLY A 13 3.43 12.23 11.67
CA GLY A 13 3.84 10.97 11.04
C GLY A 13 3.07 10.68 9.76
N TRP A 14 2.96 9.40 9.44
CA TRP A 14 2.53 8.93 8.14
C TRP A 14 1.08 8.45 8.17
N ARG A 15 0.21 9.07 7.37
CA ARG A 15 -1.20 8.68 7.23
C ARG A 15 -1.40 7.92 5.92
N HIS A 16 -2.29 6.95 5.92
CA HIS A 16 -2.65 6.21 4.72
C HIS A 16 -4.16 6.20 4.49
N SER A 17 -4.54 6.05 3.22
CA SER A 17 -5.89 5.77 2.77
C SER A 17 -5.83 4.65 1.74
N VAL A 18 -6.29 3.45 2.11
CA VAL A 18 -6.39 2.29 1.22
C VAL A 18 -7.75 2.34 0.53
N LEU A 19 -7.74 2.30 -0.80
CA LEU A 19 -8.92 2.25 -1.65
C LEU A 19 -9.25 0.81 -1.96
N THR A 20 -10.52 0.40 -1.78
CA THR A 20 -10.97 -0.94 -2.11
C THR A 20 -11.72 -0.96 -3.44
N ALA A 21 -11.75 -2.13 -4.09
CA ALA A 21 -12.43 -2.32 -5.38
C ALA A 21 -13.94 -2.02 -5.30
N GLU A 22 -14.53 -2.20 -4.12
CA GLU A 22 -15.94 -1.99 -3.82
C GLU A 22 -16.29 -0.51 -3.58
N GLY A 23 -15.30 0.39 -3.73
CA GLY A 23 -15.46 1.83 -3.47
C GLY A 23 -15.30 2.23 -2.00
N GLY A 24 -14.91 1.30 -1.14
CA GLY A 24 -14.60 1.57 0.26
C GLY A 24 -13.24 2.25 0.45
N MET A 25 -13.06 2.87 1.61
CA MET A 25 -11.80 3.50 2.00
C MET A 25 -11.45 3.17 3.46
N LEU A 26 -10.24 2.66 3.70
CA LEU A 26 -9.69 2.46 5.03
C LEU A 26 -8.60 3.48 5.30
N CYS A 27 -8.82 4.33 6.30
CA CYS A 27 -7.89 5.37 6.70
C CYS A 27 -7.16 4.98 8.00
N GLY A 28 -5.90 5.36 8.11
CA GLY A 28 -5.12 5.08 9.31
C GLY A 28 -3.77 5.81 9.36
N ARG A 29 -2.92 5.34 10.27
CA ARG A 29 -1.54 5.79 10.48
C ARG A 29 -0.62 4.56 10.42
N LEU A 30 0.56 4.73 9.85
CA LEU A 30 1.63 3.74 9.97
C LEU A 30 2.24 3.84 11.37
N ALA A 31 1.68 3.12 12.34
CA ALA A 31 2.06 3.23 13.75
C ALA A 31 3.50 2.77 14.03
N GLU A 32 4.02 1.85 13.23
CA GLU A 32 5.36 1.29 13.37
C GLU A 32 6.44 2.09 12.62
N VAL A 33 6.04 3.11 11.84
CA VAL A 33 6.97 3.95 11.09
C VAL A 33 7.28 5.22 11.89
N PRO A 34 8.56 5.51 12.18
CA PRO A 34 8.95 6.74 12.88
C PRO A 34 8.42 8.00 12.18
N VAL A 35 8.10 9.03 12.97
CA VAL A 35 7.61 10.32 12.45
C VAL A 35 8.58 10.98 11.46
N ASN A 36 9.88 10.76 11.65
CA ASN A 36 10.97 11.31 10.84
C ASN A 36 11.47 10.33 9.77
N ALA A 37 10.80 9.18 9.58
CA ALA A 37 11.14 8.25 8.51
C ALA A 37 11.08 8.94 7.14
N GLY A 38 11.96 8.53 6.23
CA GLY A 38 11.95 9.02 4.86
C GLY A 38 10.79 8.44 4.04
N PRO A 39 10.43 9.05 2.89
CA PRO A 39 9.35 8.53 2.03
C PRO A 39 9.53 7.07 1.62
N ALA A 40 10.75 6.64 1.31
CA ALA A 40 11.02 5.28 0.87
C ALA A 40 10.67 4.24 1.94
N GLU A 41 11.00 4.50 3.21
CA GLU A 41 10.69 3.63 4.34
C GLU A 41 9.18 3.56 4.58
N ALA A 42 8.51 4.72 4.59
CA ALA A 42 7.06 4.79 4.76
C ALA A 42 6.30 4.11 3.61
N MET A 43 6.78 4.27 2.36
CA MET A 43 6.23 3.60 1.18
C MET A 43 6.41 2.07 1.27
N ALA A 44 7.58 1.60 1.73
CA ALA A 44 7.81 0.17 1.91
C ALA A 44 6.89 -0.43 2.98
N ALA A 45 6.75 0.24 4.13
CA ALA A 45 5.87 -0.18 5.21
C ALA A 45 4.39 -0.18 4.78
N ALA A 46 3.96 0.87 4.06
CA ALA A 46 2.61 0.95 3.51
C ALA A 46 2.32 -0.16 2.50
N ALA A 47 3.29 -0.50 1.64
CA ALA A 47 3.17 -1.61 0.70
C ALA A 47 3.05 -2.96 1.43
N ALA A 48 3.90 -3.21 2.43
CA ALA A 48 3.85 -4.42 3.24
C ALA A 48 2.49 -4.58 3.97
N MET A 49 1.96 -3.49 4.53
CA MET A 49 0.63 -3.47 5.13
C MET A 49 -0.46 -3.85 4.12
N VAL A 50 -0.44 -3.28 2.91
CA VAL A 50 -1.42 -3.60 1.85
C VAL A 50 -1.32 -5.06 1.39
N VAL A 51 -0.10 -5.58 1.26
CA VAL A 51 0.14 -6.99 0.92
C VAL A 51 -0.43 -7.90 2.01
N GLY A 52 -0.18 -7.59 3.29
CA GLY A 52 -0.76 -8.32 4.43
C GLY A 52 -2.29 -8.29 4.41
N LEU A 53 -2.91 -7.12 4.22
CA LEU A 53 -4.36 -7.00 4.12
C LEU A 53 -4.95 -7.82 2.96
N ALA A 54 -4.31 -7.83 1.79
CA ALA A 54 -4.76 -8.62 0.66
C ALA A 54 -4.64 -10.12 0.92
N HIS A 55 -3.55 -10.54 1.57
CA HIS A 55 -3.33 -11.93 1.92
C HIS A 55 -4.31 -12.40 3.02
N ASP A 56 -4.42 -11.67 4.12
CA ASP A 56 -5.14 -12.11 5.31
C ASP A 56 -6.67 -12.11 5.13
N PHE A 57 -7.21 -11.19 4.33
CA PHE A 57 -8.66 -11.08 4.10
C PHE A 57 -9.14 -11.65 2.76
N HIS A 58 -8.24 -11.84 1.79
CA HIS A 58 -8.61 -12.27 0.44
C HIS A 58 -7.76 -13.42 -0.11
N GLU A 59 -6.80 -13.94 0.65
CA GLU A 59 -5.85 -14.99 0.22
C GLU A 59 -5.14 -14.63 -1.10
N ALA A 60 -5.01 -13.34 -1.38
CA ALA A 60 -4.55 -12.82 -2.65
C ALA A 60 -3.13 -12.28 -2.54
N ARG A 61 -2.28 -12.65 -3.50
CA ARG A 61 -0.98 -12.01 -3.70
C ARG A 61 -1.19 -10.75 -4.53
N VAL A 62 -0.59 -9.65 -4.11
CA VAL A 62 -0.70 -8.36 -4.80
C VAL A 62 0.65 -7.68 -4.92
N ASP A 63 0.80 -6.95 -6.02
CA ASP A 63 1.92 -6.05 -6.26
C ASP A 63 1.48 -4.61 -6.02
N VAL A 64 2.34 -3.83 -5.36
CA VAL A 64 2.11 -2.41 -5.07
C VAL A 64 3.07 -1.59 -5.92
N THR A 65 2.53 -0.86 -6.90
CA THR A 65 3.32 -0.03 -7.81
C THR A 65 3.09 1.44 -7.50
N TRP A 66 4.13 2.12 -7.01
CA TRP A 66 4.10 3.55 -6.71
C TRP A 66 4.16 4.39 -7.98
N GLU A 67 3.28 5.38 -8.08
CA GLU A 67 3.30 6.37 -9.15
C GLU A 67 4.31 7.48 -8.85
N PRO A 68 4.82 8.18 -9.88
CA PRO A 68 5.61 9.39 -9.68
C PRO A 68 4.86 10.38 -8.80
N PRO A 69 5.50 10.94 -7.75
CA PRO A 69 4.84 11.84 -6.81
C PRO A 69 4.35 13.09 -7.55
N ARG A 70 3.05 13.36 -7.44
CA ARG A 70 2.42 14.56 -8.03
C ARG A 70 2.42 15.73 -7.05
N GLU A 71 2.51 15.44 -5.76
CA GLU A 71 2.54 16.43 -4.69
C GLU A 71 3.70 16.15 -3.73
N PRO A 72 4.31 17.17 -3.10
CA PRO A 72 5.55 17.02 -2.32
C PRO A 72 5.43 16.12 -1.06
N ARG A 73 4.22 15.80 -0.61
CA ARG A 73 3.95 15.04 0.61
C ARG A 73 2.95 13.91 0.42
N SER A 74 2.57 13.63 -0.84
CA SER A 74 1.57 12.64 -1.17
C SER A 74 2.13 11.66 -2.20
N TRP A 75 2.00 10.37 -1.90
CA TRP A 75 2.41 9.28 -2.77
C TRP A 75 1.22 8.36 -3.00
N THR A 76 0.99 8.03 -4.26
CA THR A 76 -0.11 7.14 -4.66
C THR A 76 0.48 5.87 -5.24
N ALA A 77 -0.06 4.73 -4.86
CA ALA A 77 0.23 3.47 -5.52
C ALA A 77 -1.03 2.78 -6.02
N ARG A 78 -0.85 2.05 -7.12
CA ARG A 78 -1.83 1.10 -7.64
C ARG A 78 -1.51 -0.29 -7.10
N VAL A 79 -2.56 -1.03 -6.78
CA VAL A 79 -2.48 -2.41 -6.31
C VAL A 79 -3.02 -3.32 -7.41
N THR A 80 -2.23 -4.29 -7.83
CA THR A 80 -2.59 -5.27 -8.85
C THR A 80 -2.48 -6.68 -8.30
N VAL A 81 -3.44 -7.55 -8.62
CA VAL A 81 -3.34 -8.96 -8.24
C VAL A 81 -2.19 -9.60 -8.98
N ALA A 82 -1.27 -10.21 -8.25
CA ALA A 82 -0.19 -10.97 -8.84
C ALA A 82 -0.76 -12.27 -9.39
N SER A 83 -0.63 -12.49 -10.69
CA SER A 83 -0.89 -13.79 -11.29
C SER A 83 0.15 -14.78 -10.77
N THR A 84 -0.26 -15.87 -10.12
CA THR A 84 0.66 -16.98 -9.90
C THR A 84 1.11 -17.46 -11.28
N PRO A 85 2.41 -17.46 -11.62
CA PRO A 85 2.86 -18.05 -12.86
C PRO A 85 2.41 -19.53 -12.87
N PRO A 86 1.86 -20.05 -13.98
CA PRO A 86 1.41 -21.43 -14.03
C PRO A 86 2.58 -22.33 -13.65
N ASN A 87 2.40 -23.09 -12.58
CA ASN A 87 3.38 -24.01 -12.06
C ASN A 87 3.73 -24.98 -13.20
N THR A 88 4.88 -24.82 -13.86
CA THR A 88 5.43 -25.89 -14.71
C THR A 88 5.96 -26.97 -13.79
N CYS A 89 5.10 -27.92 -13.42
CA CYS A 89 5.55 -29.21 -12.94
C CYS A 89 6.37 -29.87 -14.06
N GLY A 90 7.65 -30.11 -13.78
CA GLY A 90 8.54 -30.98 -14.56
C GLY A 90 9.02 -32.11 -13.68
#